data_AF-A0A3B0J9W8-F1
#
_entry.id   AF-A0A3B0J9W8-F1
#
_cell.length_a   1.000
_cell.length_b   1.000
_cell.length_c   1.000
_cell.angle_alpha   90.00
_cell.angle_beta   90.00
_cell.angle_gamma   90.00
#
_symmetry.space_group_name_H-M   'P 1'
#
loop_
_entity.id
_entity.type
_entity.pdbx_description
1 polymer ?
#
loop_
_entity_poly.entity_id
_entity_poly.type
_entity_poly.pdbx_seq_one_letter_code
_entity_poly.pdbx_strand_id
1 'polypeptide(L)' 'MKAFKLLLVDGEYCYVYEDHIHFLTKKRQRIAGKHLTGYTAKGVEMREIKL' A
#
# COMPACT_ATOMS: atom_id res chain seq x y z
N MET A 1 8.10 4.61 -17.80
CA MET A 1 8.16 3.27 -17.20
C MET A 1 7.17 3.23 -16.06
N LYS A 2 6.32 2.19 -15.96
CA LYS A 2 5.49 2.00 -14.78
C LYS A 2 6.39 1.47 -13.66
N ALA A 3 6.80 2.34 -12.75
CA ALA A 3 7.58 1.94 -11.59
C ALA A 3 6.64 1.38 -10.52
N PHE A 4 7.02 0.26 -9.92
CA PHE A 4 6.33 -0.31 -8.77
C PHE A 4 7.14 -0.03 -7.50
N LYS A 5 6.44 0.21 -6.40
CA LYS A 5 7.02 0.35 -5.08
C LYS A 5 6.40 -0.63 -4.12
N LEU A 6 7.23 -1.33 -3.36
CA LEU A 6 6.77 -2.20 -2.28
C LEU A 6 6.33 -1.33 -1.09
N LEU A 7 5.05 -1.41 -0.74
CA LEU A 7 4.45 -0.64 0.34
C LEU A 7 3.68 -1.55 1.29
N LEU A 8 3.67 -1.17 2.57
CA LEU A 8 2.77 -1.77 3.55
C LEU A 8 1.37 -1.19 3.38
N VAL A 9 0.42 -1.99 2.89
CA VAL A 9 -0.99 -1.63 2.67
C VAL A 9 -1.85 -2.56 3.51
N ASP A 10 -2.67 -1.99 4.40
CA ASP A 10 -3.60 -2.72 5.27
C ASP A 10 -2.99 -3.92 6.05
N GLY A 11 -1.71 -3.83 6.38
CA GLY A 11 -0.98 -4.87 7.13
C GLY A 11 -0.14 -5.81 6.28
N GLU A 12 -0.24 -5.74 4.96
CA GLU A 12 0.46 -6.61 4.01
C GLU A 12 1.39 -5.82 3.09
N TYR A 13 2.44 -6.45 2.59
CA TYR A 13 3.33 -5.81 1.62
C TYR A 13 2.83 -6.02 0.20
N CYS A 14 2.49 -4.93 -0.48
CA CYS A 14 1.97 -4.93 -1.85
C CYS A 14 2.89 -4.13 -2.78
N TYR A 15 3.07 -4.60 -4.02
CA TYR A 15 3.67 -3.79 -5.08
C TYR A 15 2.60 -2.87 -5.65
N VAL A 16 2.75 -1.57 -5.44
CA VAL A 16 1.82 -0.53 -5.91
C VAL A 16 2.51 0.28 -6.99
N TYR A 17 1.79 0.62 -8.06
CA TYR A 17 2.32 1.57 -9.04
C TYR A 17 2.61 2.91 -8.37
N GLU A 18 3.76 3.52 -8.66
CA GLU A 18 4.20 4.74 -7.99
C GLU A 18 3.21 5.91 -8.16
N ASP A 19 2.61 6.03 -9.34
CA ASP A 19 1.56 6.99 -9.64
C ASP A 19 0.27 6.71 -8.89
N HIS A 20 -0.01 5.47 -8.47
CA HIS A 20 -1.23 5.13 -7.74
C HIS A 20 -1.14 5.33 -6.23
N ILE A 21 0.05 5.58 -5.67
CA ILE A 21 0.25 5.73 -4.22
C ILE A 21 -0.61 6.88 -3.66
N HIS A 22 -0.90 7.91 -4.45
CA HIS A 22 -1.70 9.07 -4.01
C HIS A 22 -3.18 8.74 -3.79
N PHE A 23 -3.69 7.62 -4.31
CA PHE A 23 -5.05 7.16 -3.98
C PHE A 23 -5.11 6.54 -2.58
N LEU A 24 -3.98 6.09 -2.05
CA LEU A 24 -3.91 5.46 -0.74
C LEU A 24 -3.82 6.51 0.36
N THR A 25 -4.44 6.22 1.50
CA THR A 25 -4.35 7.07 2.68
C THR A 25 -3.21 6.60 3.58
N LYS A 26 -2.28 7.50 3.93
CA LYS A 26 -1.23 7.19 4.92
C LYS A 26 -1.86 6.88 6.28
N LYS A 27 -1.42 5.80 6.91
CA LYS A 27 -1.94 5.33 8.20
C LYS A 27 -0.80 4.78 9.06
N ARG A 28 -0.75 5.19 10.33
CA ARG A 28 0.11 4.50 11.32
C ARG A 28 -0.53 3.17 11.68
N GLN A 29 0.25 2.11 11.61
CA GLN A 29 -0.18 0.73 11.86
C GLN A 29 0.76 0.11 12.88
N ARG A 30 0.22 -0.78 13.72
CA ARG A 30 1.01 -1.57 14.66
C ARG A 30 1.09 -2.99 14.14
N ILE A 31 2.30 -3.42 13.75
CA ILE A 31 2.54 -4.75 13.19
C ILE A 31 3.67 -5.39 13.98
N ALA A 32 3.47 -6.63 14.42
CA ALA A 32 4.45 -7.36 15.24
C ALA A 32 4.98 -6.51 16.43
N GLY A 33 4.09 -5.75 17.07
CA GLY A 33 4.43 -4.86 18.19
C GLY A 33 5.13 -3.55 17.82
N LYS A 34 5.57 -3.36 16.57
CA LYS A 34 6.24 -2.14 16.08
C LYS A 34 5.24 -1.14 15.48
N HIS A 35 5.47 0.15 15.72
CA HIS A 35 4.75 1.22 15.05
C HIS A 35 5.40 1.51 13.69
N LEU A 36 4.66 1.31 12.62
CA LEU A 36 5.10 1.55 11.25
C LEU A 36 4.14 2.52 10.57
N THR A 37 4.67 3.31 9.62
CA THR A 37 3.86 4.10 8.73
C THR A 37 3.60 3.28 7.48
N GLY A 38 2.35 2.90 7.27
CA GLY A 38 1.89 2.24 6.05
C GLY A 38 0.79 3.05 5.38
N TYR A 39 0.03 2.36 4.56
CA TYR A 39 -1.09 2.89 3.82
C TYR A 39 -2.33 2.03 4.07
N THR A 40 -3.50 2.61 3.83
CA THR A 40 -4.75 1.87 3.75
C THR A 40 -5.38 2.11 2.39
N ALA A 41 -5.89 1.05 1.78
CA ALA A 41 -6.68 1.09 0.56
C ALA A 41 -8.18 1.18 0.88
N LYS A 42 -8.57 1.47 2.12
CA LYS A 42 -9.98 1.63 2.49
C LYS A 42 -10.65 2.70 1.63
N GLY A 43 -11.69 2.31 0.89
CA GLY A 43 -12.41 3.18 -0.04
C GLY A 43 -11.80 3.26 -1.44
N VAL A 44 -10.77 2.47 -1.73
CA VAL A 44 -10.15 2.31 -3.04
C VAL A 44 -10.35 0.87 -3.51
N GLU A 45 -10.86 0.70 -4.73
CA GLU A 45 -10.93 -0.62 -5.35
C GLU A 45 -9.53 -1.04 -5.82
N MET A 46 -8.95 -2.06 -5.17
CA MET A 46 -7.67 -2.63 -5.56
C MET A 46 -7.89 -3.73 -6.60
N ARG A 47 -7.16 -3.68 -7.71
CA ARG A 47 -7.14 -4.73 -8.73
C ARG A 47 -5.75 -5.32 -8.84
N GLU A 48 -5.66 -6.62 -8.65
CA GLU A 48 -4.44 -7.38 -8.93
C GLU A 48 -4.31 -7.57 -10.44
N ILE A 49 -3.13 -7.27 -10.98
CA ILE A 49 -2.79 -7.54 -12.37
C ILE A 49 -1.79 -8.69 -12.36
N LYS A 50 -2.16 -9.81 -12.99
CA LYS A 50 -1.21 -10.88 -13.29
C LYS A 50 -0.40 -10.43 -14.51
N LEU A 51 0.91 -10.30 -14.33
CA LEU A 51 1.87 -10.05 -15.42
C LEU A 51 2.16 -11.34 -16.18
#